data_AF-A0A1V5AT90-F1
#
_entry.id   AF-A0A1V5AT90-F1
#
_cell.length_a   1.000
_cell.length_b   1.000
_cell.length_c   1.000
_cell.angle_alpha   90.00
_cell.angle_beta   90.00
_cell.angle_gamma   90.00
#
_symmetry.space_group_name_H-M   'P 1'
#
loop_
_entity.id
_entity.type
_entity.pdbx_description
1 polymer ?
#
loop_
_entity_poly.entity_id
_entity_poly.type
_entity_poly.pdbx_seq_one_letter_code
_entity_poly.pdbx_strand_id
1 'polypeptide(L)'
;MVIASHSLGMFDLQEALAKMDAAAKRRVYIFTAAGKWFFDDQEEELWERIYDRPPRRGGGFRSDYMLLYNILHDMGIYANVEIRDSEHVQRYGSIDEAVERWKERREIPPENEPLLREYLAKNLEDENGGGLVFRRRTKSAMIWWPKSESS
;
A
#
# COMPACT_ATOMS: atom_id res chain seq x y z
N MET A 1 0.08 -24.93 0.28
CA MET A 1 0.49 -23.60 0.80
C MET A 1 -0.29 -22.57 0.02
N VAL A 2 -0.85 -21.56 0.67
CA VAL A 2 -1.57 -20.46 0.02
C VAL A 2 -0.83 -19.16 0.32
N ILE A 3 -0.64 -18.34 -0.71
CA ILE A 3 -0.01 -17.02 -0.62
C ILE A 3 -0.95 -16.00 -1.26
N ALA A 4 -1.30 -14.95 -0.53
CA ALA A 4 -2.00 -13.78 -1.05
C ALA A 4 -1.14 -12.54 -0.82
N SER A 5 -1.03 -11.68 -1.83
CA SER A 5 -0.26 -10.43 -1.75
C SER A 5 -1.11 -9.31 -2.32
N HIS A 6 -1.47 -8.34 -1.48
CA HIS A 6 -2.14 -7.11 -1.90
C HIS A 6 -3.45 -7.28 -2.69
N SER A 7 -4.09 -8.46 -2.61
CA SER A 7 -5.23 -8.86 -3.46
C SER A 7 -6.59 -8.85 -2.76
N LEU A 8 -6.65 -8.47 -1.48
CA LEU A 8 -7.87 -8.51 -0.67
C LEU A 8 -8.74 -7.24 -0.84
N GLY A 9 -9.09 -6.93 -2.09
CA GLY A 9 -10.09 -5.92 -2.45
C GLY A 9 -11.51 -6.50 -2.57
N MET A 10 -11.81 -7.61 -1.87
CA MET A 10 -13.06 -8.36 -2.03
C MET A 10 -14.15 -7.86 -1.09
N PHE A 11 -15.40 -7.86 -1.59
CA PHE A 11 -16.59 -7.41 -0.84
C PHE A 11 -16.92 -8.26 0.39
N ASP A 12 -16.34 -9.47 0.53
CA ASP A 12 -16.40 -10.29 1.74
C ASP A 12 -15.00 -10.85 2.08
N LEU A 13 -14.33 -10.19 3.03
CA LEU A 13 -13.00 -10.58 3.50
C LEU A 13 -13.03 -11.87 4.33
N GLN A 14 -14.11 -12.13 5.06
CA GLN A 14 -14.22 -13.32 5.90
C GLN A 14 -14.38 -14.57 5.04
N GLU A 15 -15.24 -14.53 4.02
CA GLU A 15 -15.38 -15.64 3.07
C GLU A 15 -14.06 -15.90 2.31
N ALA A 16 -13.34 -14.83 1.95
CA ALA A 16 -12.02 -14.94 1.32
C ALA A 16 -11.03 -15.69 2.22
N LEU A 17 -10.92 -15.28 3.48
CA LEU A 17 -10.03 -15.88 4.46
C LEU A 17 -10.40 -17.34 4.73
N ALA A 18 -11.70 -17.66 4.83
CA ALA A 18 -12.18 -19.03 4.98
C ALA A 18 -11.79 -19.92 3.79
N LYS A 19 -11.92 -19.41 2.55
CA LYS A 19 -11.49 -20.13 1.34
C LYS A 19 -9.98 -20.38 1.33
N MET A 20 -9.18 -19.38 1.71
CA MET A 20 -7.72 -19.53 1.82
C MET A 20 -7.34 -20.57 2.87
N ASP A 21 -8.01 -20.53 4.03
CA ASP A 21 -7.79 -21.48 5.11
C ASP A 21 -8.16 -22.92 4.70
N ALA A 22 -9.28 -23.12 4.01
CA ALA A 22 -9.72 -24.42 3.53
C ALA A 22 -8.82 -24.99 2.42
N ALA A 23 -8.32 -24.14 1.52
CA ALA A 23 -7.47 -24.55 0.41
C ALA A 23 -6.03 -24.88 0.84
N ALA A 24 -5.57 -24.33 1.97
CA ALA A 24 -4.20 -24.55 2.44
C ALA A 24 -4.04 -25.93 3.09
N LYS A 25 -2.98 -26.65 2.67
CA LYS A 25 -2.59 -27.96 3.25
C LYS A 25 -1.56 -27.89 4.38
N ARG A 26 -0.88 -26.75 4.56
CA ARG A 26 0.26 -26.62 5.50
C ARG A 26 0.30 -25.28 6.21
N ARG A 27 0.20 -24.19 5.45
CA ARG A 27 0.30 -22.82 5.97
C ARG A 27 -0.33 -21.84 4.98
N VAL A 28 -0.88 -20.75 5.52
CA VAL A 28 -1.34 -19.57 4.77
C VAL A 28 -0.40 -18.40 5.06
N TYR A 29 -0.09 -17.60 4.04
CA TYR A 29 0.61 -16.32 4.17
C TYR A 29 -0.16 -15.23 3.45
N ILE A 30 -0.32 -14.09 4.13
CA ILE A 30 -0.95 -12.89 3.59
C ILE A 30 0.01 -11.72 3.75
N PHE A 31 0.29 -11.03 2.66
CA PHE A 31 1.03 -9.78 2.64
C PHE A 31 0.07 -8.62 2.39
N THR A 32 0.00 -7.70 3.33
CA THR A 32 -0.78 -6.46 3.25
C THR A 32 0.00 -5.30 3.84
N ALA A 33 -0.50 -4.07 3.79
CA ALA A 33 0.17 -2.97 4.49
C ALA A 33 -0.12 -2.96 5.99
N ALA A 34 0.79 -2.31 6.70
CA ALA A 34 0.63 -1.90 8.08
C ALA A 34 0.70 -0.38 8.15
N GLY A 35 -0.45 0.27 8.38
CA GLY A 35 -0.56 1.72 8.30
C GLY A 35 -0.74 2.27 6.88
N LYS A 36 -0.23 3.48 6.64
CA LYS A 36 -0.49 4.22 5.39
C LYS A 36 0.18 3.52 4.20
N TRP A 37 -0.64 3.06 3.26
CA TRP A 37 -0.22 2.31 2.07
C TRP A 37 0.61 3.14 1.07
N PHE A 38 0.22 4.38 0.81
CA PHE A 38 0.86 5.19 -0.24
C PHE A 38 0.89 6.69 0.00
N PHE A 39 -0.05 7.26 0.76
CA PHE A 39 -0.08 8.69 1.07
C PHE A 39 0.68 8.97 2.36
N ASP A 40 1.79 9.69 2.27
CA ASP A 40 2.25 10.48 3.41
C ASP A 40 1.35 11.71 3.59
N ASP A 41 1.54 12.44 4.67
CA ASP A 41 0.72 13.62 4.98
C ASP A 41 0.82 14.71 3.89
N GLN A 42 1.97 14.79 3.20
CA GLN A 42 2.19 15.78 2.16
C GLN A 42 1.50 15.41 0.84
N GLU A 43 1.43 14.13 0.49
CA GLU A 43 0.68 13.68 -0.69
C GLU A 43 -0.83 13.82 -0.48
N GLU A 44 -1.33 13.67 0.75
CA GLU A 44 -2.73 13.96 1.12
C GLU A 44 -3.02 15.47 0.96
N GLU A 45 -2.13 16.34 1.44
CA GLU A 45 -2.25 17.80 1.24
C GLU A 45 -2.20 18.19 -0.25
N LEU A 46 -1.26 17.63 -1.01
CA LEU A 46 -1.18 17.85 -2.47
C LEU A 46 -2.49 17.42 -3.15
N TRP A 47 -3.02 16.26 -2.77
CA TRP A 47 -4.28 15.77 -3.33
C TRP A 47 -5.44 16.72 -3.04
N GLU A 48 -5.58 17.17 -1.80
CA GLU A 48 -6.65 18.10 -1.40
C GLU A 48 -6.58 19.40 -2.21
N ARG A 49 -5.37 19.92 -2.41
CA ARG A 49 -5.15 21.14 -3.21
C ARG A 49 -5.44 20.96 -4.69
N ILE A 50 -5.11 19.79 -5.27
CA ILE A 50 -5.30 19.52 -6.70
C ILE A 50 -6.76 19.25 -7.05
N TYR A 51 -7.47 18.48 -6.22
CA TYR A 51 -8.80 17.97 -6.56
C TYR A 51 -9.94 18.61 -5.74
N ASP A 52 -9.63 19.58 -4.88
CA ASP A 52 -10.57 20.28 -3.98
C ASP A 52 -11.50 19.32 -3.23
N ARG A 53 -10.93 18.18 -2.83
CA ARG A 53 -11.61 17.12 -2.10
C ARG A 53 -10.59 16.30 -1.34
N PRO A 54 -10.95 15.73 -0.18
CA PRO A 54 -10.08 14.76 0.47
C PRO A 54 -9.71 13.65 -0.51
N PRO A 55 -8.52 13.03 -0.38
CA PRO A 55 -8.23 11.76 -1.06
C PRO A 55 -9.44 10.87 -0.89
N ARG A 56 -9.81 10.11 -1.93
CA ARG A 56 -10.90 9.13 -1.81
C ARG A 56 -10.62 8.25 -0.59
N ARG A 57 -11.18 8.63 0.56
CA ARG A 57 -11.25 7.83 1.79
C ARG A 57 -12.24 6.69 1.59
N GLY A 58 -13.03 6.74 0.51
CA GLY A 58 -13.95 5.70 0.06
C GLY A 58 -13.49 5.07 -1.25
N GLY A 59 -13.25 3.75 -1.21
CA GLY A 59 -13.03 2.93 -2.38
C GLY A 59 -12.45 1.55 -2.07
N GLY A 60 -11.79 1.43 -0.92
CA GLY A 60 -11.51 0.18 -0.25
C GLY A 60 -11.30 0.54 1.20
N PHE A 61 -11.80 -0.29 2.12
CA PHE A 61 -11.17 -0.38 3.43
C PHE A 61 -9.66 -0.27 3.20
N ARG A 62 -9.00 0.73 3.80
CA ARG A 62 -7.56 0.62 3.99
C ARG A 62 -7.43 -0.55 4.96
N SER A 63 -7.48 -1.77 4.42
CA SER A 63 -7.41 -3.02 5.18
C SER A 63 -5.97 -3.10 5.68
N ASP A 64 -5.73 -2.31 6.72
CA ASP A 64 -4.65 -2.51 7.63
C ASP A 64 -4.72 -3.98 8.08
N TYR A 65 -3.55 -4.58 8.28
CA TYR A 65 -3.42 -5.94 8.77
C TYR A 65 -4.29 -6.22 10.00
N MET A 66 -4.58 -5.21 10.83
CA MET A 66 -5.47 -5.33 12.00
C MET A 66 -6.87 -5.82 11.63
N LEU A 67 -7.45 -5.37 10.51
CA LEU A 67 -8.77 -5.83 10.09
C LEU A 67 -8.77 -7.32 9.76
N LEU A 68 -7.77 -7.76 8.98
CA LEU A 68 -7.63 -9.17 8.63
C LEU A 68 -7.36 -10.02 9.87
N TYR A 69 -6.53 -9.51 10.79
CA TYR A 69 -6.23 -10.18 12.04
C TYR A 69 -7.48 -10.35 12.91
N ASN A 70 -8.31 -9.31 13.06
CA ASN A 70 -9.53 -9.37 13.84
C ASN A 70 -10.53 -10.39 13.25
N ILE A 71 -10.70 -10.40 11.92
CA ILE A 71 -11.57 -11.39 11.26
C ILE A 71 -11.04 -12.81 11.49
N LEU A 72 -9.72 -13.02 11.36
CA LEU A 72 -9.11 -14.33 11.65
C LEU A 72 -9.31 -14.73 13.11
N HIS A 73 -9.17 -13.79 14.04
CA HIS A 73 -9.40 -14.02 15.46
C HIS A 73 -10.85 -14.43 15.74
N ASP A 74 -11.83 -13.75 15.13
CA ASP A 74 -13.25 -14.11 15.23
C ASP A 74 -13.57 -15.48 14.62
N MET A 75 -12.79 -15.91 13.63
CA MET A 75 -12.83 -17.27 13.07
C MET A 75 -12.14 -18.32 13.95
N GLY A 76 -11.56 -17.93 15.10
CA GLY A 76 -10.79 -18.81 15.98
C GLY A 76 -9.38 -19.13 15.46
N ILE A 77 -8.89 -18.40 14.46
CA ILE A 77 -7.55 -18.55 13.89
C ILE A 77 -6.62 -17.50 14.51
N TYR A 78 -5.78 -17.94 15.44
CA TYR A 78 -4.76 -17.10 16.07
C TYR A 78 -3.52 -17.04 15.19
N ALA A 79 -3.52 -16.12 14.22
CA ALA A 79 -2.40 -15.94 13.31
C ALA A 79 -1.19 -15.26 13.97
N ASN A 80 -0.02 -15.43 13.37
CA ASN A 80 1.16 -14.62 13.66
C ASN A 80 1.18 -13.41 12.72
N VAL A 81 1.69 -12.28 13.23
CA VAL A 81 1.89 -11.07 12.44
C VAL A 81 3.33 -10.61 12.60
N GLU A 82 4.02 -10.41 11.50
CA GLU A 82 5.34 -9.79 11.46
C GLU A 82 5.25 -8.49 10.64
N ILE A 83 5.65 -7.36 11.24
CA ILE A 83 5.71 -6.07 10.57
C ILE A 83 7.12 -5.83 10.06
N ARG A 84 7.25 -5.48 8.78
CA ARG A 84 8.51 -5.17 8.12
C ARG A 84 8.48 -3.79 7.52
N ASP A 85 9.58 -3.07 7.67
CA ASP A 85 9.82 -1.86 6.92
C ASP A 85 10.04 -2.21 5.44
N SER A 86 9.44 -1.41 4.58
CA SER A 86 9.54 -1.52 3.14
C SER A 86 9.87 -0.14 2.57
N GLU A 87 10.76 -0.09 1.59
CA GLU A 87 11.10 1.14 0.90
C GLU A 87 10.74 0.99 -0.59
N HIS A 88 9.95 1.92 -1.08
CA HIS A 88 9.63 2.03 -2.49
C HIS A 88 10.36 3.24 -3.08
N VAL A 89 11.28 2.98 -4.00
CA VAL A 89 12.11 4.00 -4.63
C VAL A 89 11.69 4.15 -6.09
N GLN A 90 11.17 5.32 -6.45
CA GLN A 90 10.96 5.71 -7.85
C GLN A 90 12.13 6.57 -8.30
N ARG A 91 12.66 6.29 -9.50
CA ARG A 91 13.80 7.01 -10.07
C ARG A 91 13.37 7.81 -11.29
N TYR A 92 13.95 9.00 -11.42
CA TYR A 92 13.74 9.94 -12.51
C TYR A 92 15.08 10.52 -12.93
N GLY A 93 15.25 10.82 -14.21
CA GLY A 93 16.40 11.54 -14.74
C GLY A 93 16.30 13.06 -14.56
N SER A 94 15.10 13.60 -14.34
CA SER A 94 14.89 15.02 -14.07
C SER A 94 13.56 15.29 -13.36
N ILE A 95 13.41 16.51 -12.84
CA ILE A 95 12.13 16.96 -12.27
C ILE A 95 11.02 17.01 -13.32
N ASP A 96 11.35 17.36 -14.57
CA ASP A 96 10.38 17.40 -15.66
C ASP A 96 9.85 15.99 -15.97
N GLU A 97 10.72 14.98 -15.98
CA GLU A 97 10.30 13.58 -16.12
C GLU A 97 9.39 13.15 -14.97
N ALA A 98 9.71 13.54 -13.74
CA ALA A 98 8.91 13.22 -12.57
C ALA A 98 7.51 13.86 -12.66
N VAL A 99 7.44 15.14 -13.04
CA VAL A 99 6.18 15.88 -13.23
C VAL A 99 5.32 15.21 -14.30
N GLU A 100 5.87 14.92 -15.48
CA GLU A 100 5.12 14.31 -16.58
C GLU A 100 4.57 12.92 -16.22
N ARG A 101 5.39 12.06 -15.60
CA ARG A 101 4.93 10.74 -15.14
C ARG A 101 3.81 10.83 -14.11
N TRP A 102 3.87 11.80 -13.20
CA TRP A 102 2.83 11.97 -12.18
C TRP A 102 1.54 12.54 -12.77
N LYS A 103 1.64 13.48 -13.73
CA LYS A 103 0.50 14.01 -14.47
C LYS A 103 -0.23 12.91 -15.22
N GLU A 104 0.50 12.08 -15.97
CA GLU A 104 -0.07 10.96 -16.73
C GLU A 104 -0.74 9.94 -15.81
N ARG A 105 -0.04 9.49 -14.76
CA ARG A 105 -0.54 8.41 -13.89
C ARG A 105 -1.76 8.82 -13.05
N ARG A 106 -1.90 10.10 -12.72
CA ARG A 106 -2.92 10.59 -11.78
C ARG A 106 -3.95 11.52 -12.43
N GLU A 107 -3.85 11.77 -13.72
CA GLU A 107 -4.75 12.68 -14.44
C GLU A 107 -4.78 14.07 -13.77
N ILE A 108 -3.60 14.60 -13.41
CA ILE A 108 -3.49 15.90 -12.73
C ILE A 108 -3.79 17.01 -13.76
N PRO A 109 -4.72 17.93 -13.45
CA PRO A 109 -5.02 19.04 -14.34
C PRO A 109 -3.79 19.94 -14.61
N PRO A 110 -3.60 20.45 -15.84
CA PRO A 110 -2.43 21.28 -16.19
C PRO A 110 -2.25 22.53 -15.30
N GLU A 111 -3.35 23.15 -14.85
CA GLU A 111 -3.35 24.31 -13.96
C GLU A 111 -2.70 24.03 -12.59
N ASN A 112 -2.65 22.76 -12.19
CA ASN A 112 -2.08 22.31 -10.93
C ASN A 112 -0.61 21.83 -11.06
N GLU A 113 -0.03 21.88 -12.27
CA GLU A 113 1.37 21.51 -12.49
C GLU A 113 2.35 22.27 -11.60
N PRO A 114 2.23 23.61 -11.38
CA PRO A 114 3.16 24.32 -10.52
C PRO A 114 3.20 23.78 -9.08
N LEU A 115 2.03 23.36 -8.55
CA LEU A 115 1.91 22.77 -7.22
C LEU A 115 2.57 21.39 -7.16
N LEU A 116 2.34 20.56 -8.17
CA LEU A 116 2.98 19.26 -8.30
C LEU A 116 4.51 19.40 -8.40
N ARG A 117 4.99 20.34 -9.21
CA ARG A 117 6.42 20.60 -9.38
C ARG A 117 7.07 21.05 -8.08
N GLU A 118 6.44 21.97 -7.34
CA GLU A 118 6.91 22.41 -6.03
C GLU A 118 6.99 21.24 -5.04
N TYR A 119 5.96 20.38 -5.02
CA TYR A 119 5.93 19.20 -4.19
C TYR A 119 7.06 18.22 -4.53
N LEU A 120 7.26 17.92 -5.81
CA LEU A 120 8.32 17.00 -6.26
C LEU A 120 9.71 17.58 -5.99
N ALA A 121 9.92 18.89 -6.19
CA ALA A 121 11.19 19.54 -5.89
C ALA A 121 11.60 19.41 -4.41
N LYS A 122 10.62 19.42 -3.49
CA LYS A 122 10.86 19.28 -2.04
C LYS A 122 11.14 17.83 -1.61
N ASN A 123 10.62 16.85 -2.35
CA ASN A 123 10.59 15.45 -1.94
C ASN A 123 11.47 14.52 -2.78
N LEU A 124 12.01 15.01 -3.90
CA LEU A 124 13.02 14.30 -4.68
C LEU A 124 14.40 14.50 -4.04
N GLU A 125 15.12 13.41 -3.89
CA GLU A 125 16.48 13.38 -3.37
C GLU A 125 17.46 13.10 -4.51
N ASP A 126 18.65 13.70 -4.49
CA ASP A 126 19.71 13.38 -5.44
C ASP A 126 20.29 11.98 -5.18
N GLU A 127 20.35 11.15 -6.22
CA GLU A 127 21.06 9.87 -6.20
C GLU A 127 22.42 10.05 -6.89
N ASN A 128 23.49 9.98 -6.08
CA ASN A 128 24.91 10.08 -6.43
C ASN A 128 25.24 9.93 -7.93
N GLY A 129 25.22 11.04 -8.69
CA GLY A 129 25.69 11.08 -10.08
C GLY A 129 24.69 11.51 -11.14
N GLY A 130 23.50 12.00 -10.78
CA GLY A 130 22.64 12.77 -11.72
C GLY A 130 21.21 12.28 -11.87
N GLY A 131 20.75 11.37 -11.00
CA GLY A 131 19.35 10.95 -10.93
C GLY A 131 18.63 11.56 -9.74
N LEU A 132 17.32 11.71 -9.84
CA LEU A 132 16.42 12.10 -8.75
C LEU A 132 15.61 10.90 -8.30
N VAL A 133 15.46 10.74 -6.98
CA VAL A 133 14.70 9.63 -6.41
C VAL A 133 13.61 10.11 -5.47
N PHE A 134 12.43 9.51 -5.61
CA PHE A 134 11.32 9.66 -4.69
C PHE A 134 11.27 8.41 -3.81
N ARG A 135 11.71 8.53 -2.55
CA ARG A 135 11.69 7.44 -1.57
C ARG A 135 10.41 7.46 -0.75
N ARG A 136 9.70 6.34 -0.68
CA ARG A 136 8.57 6.14 0.23
C ARG A 136 8.89 5.01 1.19
N ARG A 137 8.88 5.30 2.47
CA ARG A 137 8.96 4.29 3.52
C ARG A 137 7.55 3.90 3.92
N THR A 138 7.23 2.62 3.76
CA THR A 138 5.97 2.03 4.17
C THR A 138 6.25 0.88 5.12
N LYS A 139 5.22 0.41 5.83
CA LYS A 139 5.30 -0.83 6.58
C LYS A 139 4.38 -1.85 5.93
N SER A 140 4.85 -3.08 5.84
CA SER A 140 4.08 -4.23 5.38
C SER A 140 3.91 -5.22 6.52
N ALA A 141 2.78 -5.90 6.54
CA ALA A 141 2.49 -6.98 7.46
C ALA A 141 2.53 -8.31 6.71
N MET A 142 3.25 -9.27 7.26
CA MET A 142 3.14 -10.68 6.91
C MET A 142 2.31 -11.38 7.99
N ILE A 143 1.07 -11.74 7.63
CA ILE A 143 0.15 -12.50 8.47
C ILE A 143 0.24 -13.97 8.08
N TRP A 144 0.42 -14.88 9.04
CA TRP A 144 0.53 -16.31 8.72
C TRP A 144 0.07 -17.23 9.85
N TRP A 145 -0.47 -18.40 9.48
CA TRP A 145 -0.84 -19.45 10.43
C TRP A 145 -0.63 -20.84 9.82
N PRO A 146 -0.16 -21.82 10.60
CA PRO A 146 -0.09 -23.21 10.17
C PRO A 146 -1.48 -23.84 10.12
N LYS A 147 -1.64 -24.85 9.29
CA LYS A 147 -2.78 -25.77 9.38
C LYS A 147 -2.44 -26.82 10.43
N SER A 148 -3.36 -27.09 11.34
CA SER A 148 -3.28 -28.25 12.23
C SER A 148 -3.11 -29.50 11.36
N GLU A 149 -2.15 -30.36 11.71
CA GLU A 149 -2.08 -31.68 11.10
C GLU A 149 -3.39 -32.39 11.41
N SER A 150 -4.17 -32.71 10.39
CA SER A 150 -5.28 -33.64 10.51
C SER A 150 -4.67 -34.96 11.00
N SER A 151 -4.85 -35.25 12.29
CA SER A 151 -4.55 -36.57 12.86
C SER A 151 -5.45 -37.63 12.26
#